data_AF-A0AAV9JJE8-F1
#
_entry.id   AF-A0AAV9JJE8-F1
#
_cell.length_a   1.000
_cell.length_b   1.000
_cell.length_c   1.000
_cell.angle_alpha   90.00
_cell.angle_beta   90.00
_cell.angle_gamma   90.00
#
_symmetry.space_group_name_H-M   'P 1'
#
loop_
_entity.id
_entity.type
_entity.pdbx_description
1 polymer ?
#
loop_
_entity_poly.entity_id
_entity_poly.type
_entity_poly.pdbx_seq_one_letter_code
_entity_poly.pdbx_strand_id
1 'polypeptide(L)'
;MASDEPPRFVLFLPPVPSPPSISSLKAAFGDTVSQVLKEVASHSPDSSKASVLEIALSCPELVGHDRTPRSSLYHAAQGALAGIYKLVCVIAARYNINIEDADGVDVRVLLVAWSPDGNETSALSSAPYGPIIGLEALAHSGRQWQYAFGVESEAGEAMVKAFVAAKGSGASITRVQSGPVMNTASSQDSTAKQASGTGPHHAQAQAGQRHHHVAVGGTFDHLHIGHKLLLSMTVFAVDEPTSSSEGASSERSATIGITGDQLLLKKKYAEVLESWDERQQAVQTFVDSLVNFSSETPHATSRNDPGPNGKSMDFRYSNGLVIKCVEIQDPFGPTITEEAISALIISAETRSGGKAVNDKRKESGWEELEVFEVDVLDAGDGEGGGGVQEGFESKLSSTAIREKIAKKMGVGEKL
;
A
#
# COMPACT_ATOMS: atom_id res chain seq x y z
N MET A 1 -22.51 2.76 -23.06
CA MET A 1 -21.24 2.03 -23.07
C MET A 1 -21.07 1.50 -21.66
N ALA A 2 -20.99 0.19 -21.47
CA ALA A 2 -20.70 -0.37 -20.15
C ALA A 2 -19.35 0.22 -19.68
N SER A 3 -19.25 0.58 -18.40
CA SER A 3 -18.01 1.08 -17.81
C SER A 3 -16.88 0.08 -18.07
N ASP A 4 -15.79 0.53 -18.69
CA ASP A 4 -14.54 -0.22 -18.92
C ASP A 4 -13.75 -0.40 -17.60
N GLU A 5 -14.46 -0.76 -16.52
CA GLU A 5 -13.88 -1.05 -15.22
C GLU A 5 -13.60 -2.56 -15.12
N PRO A 6 -12.39 -2.97 -14.72
CA PRO A 6 -12.08 -4.38 -14.60
C PRO A 6 -12.94 -5.06 -13.52
N PRO A 7 -13.23 -6.37 -13.68
CA PRO A 7 -13.78 -7.19 -12.59
C PRO A 7 -12.97 -7.02 -11.30
N ARG A 8 -13.67 -6.76 -10.19
CA ARG A 8 -13.04 -6.52 -8.89
C ARG A 8 -13.53 -7.53 -7.85
N PHE A 9 -12.60 -8.01 -7.05
CA PHE A 9 -12.80 -9.03 -6.02
C PHE A 9 -12.12 -8.59 -4.72
N VAL A 10 -12.65 -9.01 -3.58
CA VAL A 10 -12.04 -8.74 -2.27
C VAL A 10 -11.79 -10.03 -1.51
N LEU A 11 -10.60 -10.16 -0.91
CA LEU A 11 -10.23 -11.22 0.01
C LEU A 11 -9.92 -10.62 1.38
N PHE A 12 -10.69 -11.01 2.40
CA PHE A 12 -10.46 -10.63 3.78
C PHE A 12 -9.46 -11.60 4.43
N LEU A 13 -8.31 -11.07 4.82
CA LEU A 13 -7.29 -11.81 5.57
C LEU A 13 -7.29 -11.32 7.03
N PRO A 14 -7.43 -12.23 8.01
CA PRO A 14 -7.22 -11.91 9.41
C PRO A 14 -5.73 -11.54 9.65
N PRO A 15 -5.37 -11.09 10.87
CA PRO A 15 -4.00 -10.67 11.17
C PRO A 15 -2.96 -11.71 10.76
N VAL A 16 -1.83 -11.24 10.23
CA VAL A 16 -0.73 -12.16 9.86
C VAL A 16 -0.24 -12.92 11.11
N PRO A 17 0.13 -14.21 10.98
CA PRO A 17 0.72 -14.96 12.09
C PRO A 17 1.99 -14.27 12.61
N SER A 18 2.18 -14.29 13.94
CA SER A 18 3.38 -13.74 14.58
C SER A 18 4.24 -14.86 15.19
N PRO A 19 5.55 -14.94 14.86
CA PRO A 19 6.26 -14.10 13.90
C PRO A 19 5.87 -14.40 12.43
N PRO A 20 5.87 -13.40 11.54
CA PRO A 20 5.58 -13.63 10.14
C PRO A 20 6.73 -14.39 9.49
N SER A 21 6.41 -15.54 8.89
CA SER A 21 7.32 -16.31 8.05
C SER A 21 6.56 -16.80 6.83
N ILE A 22 7.26 -17.09 5.74
CA ILE A 22 6.59 -17.63 4.55
C ILE A 22 5.87 -18.95 4.86
N SER A 23 6.41 -19.78 5.76
CA SER A 23 5.80 -21.04 6.20
C SER A 23 4.53 -20.82 7.02
N SER A 24 4.55 -19.89 7.99
CA SER A 24 3.35 -19.55 8.78
C SER A 24 2.27 -18.89 7.92
N LEU A 25 2.65 -18.03 6.98
CA LEU A 25 1.73 -17.43 6.00
C LEU A 25 1.14 -18.46 5.04
N LYS A 26 1.96 -19.39 4.51
CA LYS A 26 1.47 -20.51 3.68
C LYS A 26 0.49 -21.38 4.46
N ALA A 27 0.79 -21.70 5.72
CA ALA A 27 -0.10 -22.50 6.57
C ALA A 27 -1.42 -21.78 6.89
N ALA A 28 -1.39 -20.47 7.12
CA ALA A 28 -2.57 -19.69 7.47
C ALA A 28 -3.45 -19.36 6.25
N PHE A 29 -2.85 -18.98 5.12
CA PHE A 29 -3.55 -18.35 4.00
C PHE A 29 -3.34 -19.04 2.65
N GLY A 30 -2.42 -20.00 2.56
CA GLY A 30 -1.94 -20.53 1.28
C GLY A 30 -3.03 -21.15 0.40
N ASP A 31 -3.91 -21.96 0.99
CA ASP A 31 -4.99 -22.62 0.26
C ASP A 31 -6.04 -21.61 -0.21
N THR A 32 -6.48 -20.69 0.67
CA THR A 32 -7.44 -19.62 0.34
C THR A 32 -6.89 -18.71 -0.75
N VAL A 33 -5.66 -18.19 -0.59
CA VAL A 33 -5.03 -17.32 -1.60
C VAL A 33 -4.87 -18.06 -2.92
N SER A 34 -4.54 -19.36 -2.90
CA SER A 34 -4.47 -20.16 -4.13
C SER A 34 -5.80 -20.29 -4.84
N GLN A 35 -6.89 -20.57 -4.12
CA GLN A 35 -8.21 -20.73 -4.71
C GLN A 35 -8.71 -19.39 -5.26
N VAL A 36 -8.58 -18.32 -4.49
CA VAL A 36 -9.00 -16.98 -4.90
C VAL A 36 -8.21 -16.49 -6.11
N LEU A 37 -6.88 -16.66 -6.15
CA LEU A 37 -6.10 -16.26 -7.33
C LEU A 37 -6.53 -17.00 -8.59
N LYS A 38 -6.87 -18.29 -8.50
CA LYS A 38 -7.38 -19.06 -9.65
C LYS A 38 -8.74 -18.56 -10.12
N GLU A 39 -9.64 -18.28 -9.16
CA GLU A 39 -10.98 -17.76 -9.42
C GLU A 39 -10.92 -16.37 -10.07
N VAL A 40 -10.06 -15.47 -9.57
CA VAL A 40 -9.91 -14.14 -10.17
C VAL A 40 -9.28 -14.23 -11.56
N ALA A 41 -8.26 -15.08 -11.73
CA ALA A 41 -7.59 -15.27 -13.01
C ALA A 41 -8.54 -15.83 -14.10
N SER A 42 -9.56 -16.62 -13.74
CA SER A 42 -10.53 -17.12 -14.73
C SER A 42 -11.45 -16.03 -15.28
N HIS A 43 -11.54 -14.86 -14.63
CA HIS A 43 -12.32 -13.70 -15.07
C HIS A 43 -11.50 -12.65 -15.83
N SER A 44 -10.17 -12.78 -15.84
CA SER A 44 -9.30 -11.83 -16.56
C SER A 44 -9.54 -11.78 -18.08
N PRO A 45 -9.89 -12.88 -18.77
CA PRO A 45 -10.25 -12.84 -20.19
C PRO A 45 -11.52 -12.04 -20.52
N ASP A 46 -12.35 -11.70 -19.53
CA ASP A 46 -13.63 -11.00 -19.75
C ASP A 46 -13.47 -9.47 -19.92
N SER A 47 -12.25 -8.95 -19.74
CA SER A 47 -11.95 -7.51 -19.80
C SER A 47 -10.65 -7.24 -20.57
N SER A 48 -10.52 -6.03 -21.11
CA SER A 48 -9.24 -5.53 -21.65
C SER A 48 -8.23 -5.12 -20.57
N LYS A 49 -8.61 -5.22 -19.30
CA LYS A 49 -7.76 -4.90 -18.14
C LYS A 49 -7.72 -6.09 -17.18
N ALA A 50 -6.59 -6.21 -16.47
CA ALA A 50 -6.40 -7.23 -15.45
C ALA A 50 -7.53 -7.21 -14.42
N SER A 51 -8.02 -8.38 -14.03
CA SER A 51 -8.97 -8.47 -12.91
C SER A 51 -8.29 -8.03 -11.62
N VAL A 52 -8.98 -7.22 -10.81
CA VAL A 52 -8.41 -6.65 -9.59
C VAL A 52 -8.75 -7.52 -8.40
N LEU A 53 -7.74 -8.00 -7.68
CA LEU A 53 -7.89 -8.64 -6.38
C LEU A 53 -7.41 -7.69 -5.28
N GLU A 54 -8.35 -7.17 -4.50
CA GLU A 54 -8.05 -6.39 -3.29
C GLU A 54 -7.98 -7.33 -2.08
N ILE A 55 -6.82 -7.42 -1.45
CA ILE A 55 -6.61 -8.19 -0.23
C ILE A 55 -6.75 -7.21 0.95
N ALA A 56 -7.88 -7.26 1.64
CA ALA A 56 -8.15 -6.50 2.85
C ALA A 56 -7.47 -7.19 4.05
N LEU A 57 -6.27 -6.72 4.42
CA LEU A 57 -5.47 -7.30 5.49
C LEU A 57 -5.79 -6.62 6.82
N SER A 58 -6.28 -7.38 7.80
CA SER A 58 -6.46 -6.91 9.16
C SER A 58 -5.12 -6.63 9.85
N CYS A 59 -4.98 -5.41 10.39
CA CYS A 59 -3.81 -4.94 11.13
C CYS A 59 -4.26 -4.36 12.48
N PRO A 60 -4.45 -5.20 13.52
CA PRO A 60 -4.89 -4.76 14.84
C PRO A 60 -3.97 -3.72 15.49
N GLU A 61 -2.67 -3.79 15.20
CA GLU A 61 -1.65 -2.85 15.66
C GLU A 61 -1.84 -1.42 15.12
N LEU A 62 -2.65 -1.25 14.07
CA LEU A 62 -2.98 0.06 13.50
C LEU A 62 -4.26 0.66 14.12
N VAL A 63 -5.02 -0.11 14.91
CA VAL A 63 -6.24 0.35 15.58
C VAL A 63 -5.89 1.37 16.66
N GLY A 64 -6.49 2.55 16.61
CA GLY A 64 -6.29 3.62 17.61
C GLY A 64 -4.90 4.26 17.62
N HIS A 65 -4.11 4.07 16.56
CA HIS A 65 -2.76 4.61 16.40
C HIS A 65 -2.70 5.76 15.38
N ASP A 66 -3.80 6.50 15.18
CA ASP A 66 -3.88 7.72 14.33
C ASP A 66 -2.86 8.80 14.75
N ARG A 67 -2.58 8.87 16.06
CA ARG A 67 -1.61 9.80 16.65
C ARG A 67 -0.21 9.23 16.82
N THR A 68 0.05 8.02 16.32
CA THR A 68 1.38 7.43 16.37
C THR A 68 2.16 7.81 15.11
N PRO A 69 3.42 8.25 15.22
CA PRO A 69 4.27 8.49 14.05
C PRO A 69 4.37 7.27 13.15
N ARG A 70 4.10 7.44 11.85
CA ARG A 70 4.13 6.34 10.86
C ARG A 70 5.46 5.62 10.80
N SER A 71 6.57 6.33 11.02
CA SER A 71 7.93 5.77 11.12
C SER A 71 8.04 4.62 12.13
N SER A 72 7.43 4.76 13.30
CA SER A 72 7.46 3.72 14.34
C SER A 72 6.64 2.47 14.01
N LEU A 73 5.69 2.57 13.09
CA LEU A 73 4.84 1.46 12.62
C LEU A 73 5.33 0.86 11.30
N TYR A 74 6.30 1.53 10.66
CA TYR A 74 6.72 1.25 9.28
C TYR A 74 7.22 -0.18 9.11
N HIS A 75 8.10 -0.66 10.00
CA HIS A 75 8.67 -2.00 9.88
C HIS A 75 7.62 -3.10 10.03
N ALA A 76 6.67 -2.95 10.97
CA ALA A 76 5.60 -3.93 11.18
C ALA A 76 4.67 -3.99 9.96
N ALA A 77 4.20 -2.82 9.47
CA ALA A 77 3.34 -2.73 8.30
C ALA A 77 4.02 -3.26 7.03
N GLN A 78 5.30 -2.92 6.83
CA GLN A 78 6.10 -3.42 5.73
C GLN A 78 6.23 -4.94 5.77
N GLY A 79 6.58 -5.52 6.92
CA GLY A 79 6.76 -6.97 7.06
C GLY A 79 5.48 -7.75 6.76
N ALA A 80 4.33 -7.24 7.21
CA ALA A 80 3.02 -7.82 6.90
C ALA A 80 2.72 -7.74 5.39
N LEU A 81 2.87 -6.55 4.80
CA LEU A 81 2.59 -6.29 3.39
C LEU A 81 3.51 -7.09 2.45
N ALA A 82 4.82 -7.09 2.73
CA ALA A 82 5.81 -7.85 1.99
C ALA A 82 5.56 -9.36 2.11
N GLY A 83 5.17 -9.85 3.31
CA GLY A 83 4.81 -11.24 3.53
C GLY A 83 3.64 -11.71 2.64
N ILE A 84 2.57 -10.91 2.56
CA ILE A 84 1.41 -11.21 1.70
C ILE A 84 1.78 -11.18 0.22
N TYR A 85 2.51 -10.15 -0.22
CA TYR A 85 2.97 -10.09 -1.61
C TYR A 85 3.89 -11.26 -1.98
N LYS A 86 4.81 -11.66 -1.09
CA LYS A 86 5.66 -12.85 -1.26
C LYS A 86 4.83 -14.12 -1.37
N LEU A 87 3.81 -14.29 -0.53
CA LEU A 87 2.91 -15.45 -0.60
C LEU A 87 2.17 -15.51 -1.94
N VAL A 88 1.56 -14.39 -2.37
CA VAL A 88 0.87 -14.27 -3.66
C VAL A 88 1.79 -14.66 -4.81
N CYS A 89 3.00 -14.11 -4.83
CA CYS A 89 4.01 -14.41 -5.82
C CYS A 89 4.39 -15.89 -5.89
N VAL A 90 4.65 -16.52 -4.74
CA VAL A 90 4.99 -17.96 -4.67
C VAL A 90 3.85 -18.82 -5.21
N ILE A 91 2.61 -18.50 -4.86
CA ILE A 91 1.42 -19.21 -5.33
C ILE A 91 1.20 -18.99 -6.83
N ALA A 92 1.29 -17.74 -7.29
CA ALA A 92 1.14 -17.40 -8.70
C ALA A 92 2.16 -18.14 -9.57
N ALA A 93 3.43 -18.16 -9.15
CA ALA A 93 4.47 -18.92 -9.82
C ALA A 93 4.19 -20.44 -9.85
N ARG A 94 3.73 -21.01 -8.73
CA ARG A 94 3.41 -22.44 -8.62
C ARG A 94 2.27 -22.88 -9.55
N TYR A 95 1.26 -22.02 -9.73
CA TYR A 95 0.08 -22.33 -10.53
C TYR A 95 0.08 -21.66 -11.91
N ASN A 96 1.19 -21.02 -12.30
CA ASN A 96 1.34 -20.29 -13.56
C ASN A 96 0.23 -19.24 -13.78
N ILE A 97 -0.10 -18.50 -12.72
CA ILE A 97 -1.06 -17.40 -12.76
C ILE A 97 -0.30 -16.11 -13.10
N ASN A 98 -0.77 -15.40 -14.12
CA ASN A 98 -0.21 -14.12 -14.49
C ASN A 98 -0.64 -13.04 -13.49
N ILE A 99 0.32 -12.30 -12.94
CA ILE A 99 0.12 -11.19 -11.99
C ILE A 99 0.92 -9.94 -12.37
N GLU A 100 1.48 -9.93 -13.59
CA GLU A 100 2.45 -8.93 -14.05
C GLU A 100 1.88 -7.95 -15.08
N ASP A 101 0.89 -8.36 -15.88
CA ASP A 101 0.36 -7.55 -16.98
C ASP A 101 -1.19 -7.55 -17.06
N ALA A 102 -1.72 -6.88 -18.08
CA ALA A 102 -3.15 -6.68 -18.30
C ALA A 102 -3.95 -7.98 -18.53
N ASP A 103 -3.31 -9.10 -18.89
CA ASP A 103 -3.95 -10.39 -19.13
C ASP A 103 -4.10 -11.21 -17.81
N GLY A 104 -3.66 -10.66 -16.68
CA GLY A 104 -3.57 -11.36 -15.40
C GLY A 104 -4.42 -10.79 -14.27
N VAL A 105 -3.93 -11.01 -13.04
CA VAL A 105 -4.54 -10.52 -11.81
C VAL A 105 -3.74 -9.36 -11.23
N ASP A 106 -4.37 -8.19 -11.14
CA ASP A 106 -3.83 -7.03 -10.44
C ASP A 106 -4.11 -7.16 -8.94
N VAL A 107 -3.14 -7.71 -8.22
CA VAL A 107 -3.21 -7.86 -6.76
C VAL A 107 -2.81 -6.57 -6.06
N ARG A 108 -3.67 -6.11 -5.13
CA ARG A 108 -3.48 -4.92 -4.30
C ARG A 108 -3.79 -5.26 -2.85
N VAL A 109 -2.93 -4.90 -1.91
CA VAL A 109 -3.18 -5.15 -0.48
C VAL A 109 -3.58 -3.85 0.20
N LEU A 110 -4.71 -3.87 0.91
CA LEU A 110 -5.28 -2.76 1.66
C LEU A 110 -5.03 -3.00 3.15
N LEU A 111 -4.45 -2.02 3.85
CA LEU A 111 -4.24 -2.11 5.30
C LEU A 111 -5.51 -1.70 6.03
N VAL A 112 -6.16 -2.68 6.66
CA VAL A 112 -7.42 -2.49 7.38
C VAL A 112 -7.16 -2.51 8.87
N ALA A 113 -7.27 -1.36 9.51
CA ALA A 113 -7.18 -1.28 10.97
C ALA A 113 -8.47 -1.80 11.58
N TRP A 114 -8.45 -3.08 11.93
CA TRP A 114 -9.57 -3.80 12.49
C TRP A 114 -9.05 -4.91 13.41
N SER A 115 -9.79 -5.20 14.48
CA SER A 115 -9.50 -6.27 15.43
C SER A 115 -10.76 -7.08 15.73
N PRO A 116 -10.67 -8.42 15.87
CA PRO A 116 -11.81 -9.27 16.22
C PRO A 116 -12.39 -8.97 17.62
N ASP A 117 -11.59 -8.42 18.54
CA ASP A 117 -11.98 -8.19 19.94
C ASP A 117 -12.92 -6.99 20.15
N GLY A 118 -13.37 -6.35 19.05
CA GLY A 118 -14.53 -5.45 19.06
C GLY A 118 -14.35 -4.13 19.80
N ASN A 119 -13.13 -3.75 20.20
CA ASN A 119 -12.88 -2.45 20.81
C ASN A 119 -12.69 -1.37 19.73
N GLU A 120 -13.72 -1.15 18.91
CA GLU A 120 -13.80 -0.04 17.93
C GLU A 120 -14.00 1.32 18.63
N THR A 121 -13.33 1.54 19.77
CA THR A 121 -13.44 2.77 20.56
C THR A 121 -12.44 3.84 20.18
N SER A 122 -11.71 3.68 19.08
CA SER A 122 -10.88 4.77 18.56
C SER A 122 -11.09 4.91 17.07
N ALA A 123 -11.88 5.93 16.74
CA ALA A 123 -12.13 6.40 15.40
C ALA A 123 -10.80 6.64 14.67
N LEU A 124 -10.35 5.67 13.88
CA LEU A 124 -10.00 6.08 12.52
C LEU A 124 -11.23 6.81 12.03
N SER A 125 -11.06 8.11 11.79
CA SER A 125 -12.11 8.96 11.26
C SER A 125 -12.85 8.16 10.21
N SER A 126 -14.17 8.11 10.27
CA SER A 126 -15.03 7.55 9.21
C SER A 126 -14.75 8.16 7.84
N ALA A 127 -13.85 9.16 7.78
CA ALA A 127 -13.09 9.60 6.63
C ALA A 127 -12.74 8.43 5.68
N PRO A 128 -13.24 8.49 4.45
CA PRO A 128 -13.05 7.46 3.44
C PRO A 128 -11.67 7.61 2.75
N TYR A 129 -10.60 7.71 3.54
CA TYR A 129 -9.24 7.91 3.05
C TYR A 129 -8.24 6.97 3.72
N GLY A 130 -7.34 6.41 2.90
CA GLY A 130 -6.25 5.55 3.35
C GLY A 130 -4.94 6.33 3.60
N PRO A 131 -3.78 5.64 3.65
CA PRO A 131 -3.56 4.23 3.27
C PRO A 131 -3.93 3.20 4.34
N ILE A 132 -4.33 3.66 5.54
CA ILE A 132 -4.95 2.81 6.56
C ILE A 132 -6.43 3.16 6.59
N ILE A 133 -7.28 2.15 6.39
CA ILE A 133 -8.72 2.33 6.35
C ILE A 133 -9.40 1.50 7.44
N GLY A 134 -10.49 2.00 8.01
CA GLY A 134 -11.36 1.21 8.88
C GLY A 134 -12.23 0.24 8.06
N LEU A 135 -12.66 -0.87 8.66
CA LEU A 135 -13.51 -1.85 7.97
C LEU A 135 -14.87 -1.24 7.54
N GLU A 136 -15.44 -0.36 8.36
CA GLU A 136 -16.67 0.36 8.05
C GLU A 136 -16.51 1.31 6.85
N ALA A 137 -15.43 2.07 6.80
CA ALA A 137 -15.17 2.98 5.69
C ALA A 137 -14.91 2.21 4.37
N LEU A 138 -14.23 1.05 4.45
CA LEU A 138 -14.09 0.14 3.30
C LEU A 138 -15.46 -0.36 2.81
N ALA A 139 -16.33 -0.81 3.72
CA ALA A 139 -17.67 -1.29 3.38
C ALA A 139 -18.55 -0.24 2.69
N HIS A 140 -18.37 1.04 3.05
CA HIS A 140 -19.12 2.17 2.51
C HIS A 140 -18.40 2.90 1.36
N SER A 141 -17.28 2.38 0.87
CA SER A 141 -16.43 3.06 -0.13
C SER A 141 -17.04 3.20 -1.54
N GLY A 142 -18.24 2.68 -1.75
CA GLY A 142 -18.89 2.62 -3.07
C GLY A 142 -18.28 1.60 -4.04
N ARG A 143 -17.12 1.01 -3.71
CA ARG A 143 -16.48 -0.04 -4.51
C ARG A 143 -17.43 -1.22 -4.70
N GLN A 144 -17.52 -1.68 -5.94
CA GLN A 144 -18.34 -2.84 -6.31
C GLN A 144 -17.43 -4.04 -6.47
N TRP A 145 -17.64 -5.05 -5.64
CA TRP A 145 -16.96 -6.34 -5.73
C TRP A 145 -17.94 -7.39 -6.24
N GLN A 146 -17.50 -8.20 -7.19
CA GLN A 146 -18.28 -9.34 -7.68
C GLN A 146 -18.38 -10.40 -6.59
N TYR A 147 -17.23 -10.78 -6.01
CA TYR A 147 -17.15 -11.72 -4.88
C TYR A 147 -16.32 -11.16 -3.73
N ALA A 148 -16.72 -11.57 -2.53
CA ALA A 148 -16.01 -11.36 -1.28
C ALA A 148 -15.63 -12.72 -0.69
N PHE A 149 -14.34 -12.92 -0.47
CA PHE A 149 -13.75 -14.15 0.05
C PHE A 149 -13.24 -13.94 1.48
N GLY A 150 -13.24 -14.99 2.29
CA GLY A 150 -12.64 -14.99 3.63
C GLY A 150 -11.87 -16.27 3.87
N VAL A 151 -10.90 -16.21 4.78
CA VAL A 151 -10.18 -17.40 5.25
C VAL A 151 -11.11 -18.24 6.13
N GLU A 152 -11.15 -19.56 5.90
CA GLU A 152 -11.92 -20.53 6.70
C GLU A 152 -11.30 -20.70 8.10
N SER A 153 -11.50 -19.71 8.95
CA SER A 153 -11.06 -19.65 10.34
C SER A 153 -12.02 -18.79 11.15
N GLU A 154 -12.01 -18.93 12.48
CA GLU A 154 -12.85 -18.10 13.36
C GLU A 154 -12.60 -16.60 13.15
N ALA A 155 -11.33 -16.19 13.04
CA ALA A 155 -10.96 -14.79 12.80
C ALA A 155 -11.38 -14.30 11.40
N GLY A 156 -11.24 -15.14 10.37
CA GLY A 156 -11.68 -14.81 9.01
C GLY A 156 -13.20 -14.67 8.92
N GLU A 157 -13.95 -15.58 9.55
CA GLU A 157 -15.41 -15.52 9.62
C GLU A 157 -15.89 -14.28 10.38
N ALA A 158 -15.22 -13.92 11.48
CA ALA A 158 -15.51 -12.70 12.24
C ALA A 158 -15.33 -11.44 11.38
N MET A 159 -14.23 -11.34 10.62
CA MET A 159 -13.97 -10.18 9.76
C MET A 159 -15.00 -10.05 8.63
N VAL A 160 -15.36 -11.15 7.96
CA VAL A 160 -16.39 -11.15 6.91
C VAL A 160 -17.75 -10.76 7.48
N LYS A 161 -18.13 -11.30 8.66
CA LYS A 161 -19.37 -10.92 9.35
C LYS A 161 -19.40 -9.43 9.70
N ALA A 162 -18.30 -8.90 10.22
CA ALA A 162 -18.19 -7.48 10.54
C ALA A 162 -18.33 -6.60 9.29
N PHE A 163 -17.69 -6.98 8.18
CA PHE A 163 -17.82 -6.27 6.90
C PHE A 163 -19.26 -6.28 6.37
N VAL A 164 -19.92 -7.45 6.38
CA VAL A 164 -21.32 -7.59 5.93
C VAL A 164 -22.27 -6.78 6.82
N ALA A 165 -22.04 -6.80 8.13
CA ALA A 165 -22.82 -6.01 9.08
C ALA A 165 -22.66 -4.50 8.83
N ALA A 166 -21.43 -4.02 8.62
CA ALA A 166 -21.16 -2.63 8.26
C ALA A 166 -21.87 -2.24 6.95
N LYS A 167 -21.75 -3.06 5.90
CA LYS A 167 -22.39 -2.82 4.59
C LYS A 167 -23.91 -2.77 4.66
N GLY A 168 -24.53 -3.58 5.53
CA GLY A 168 -25.97 -3.62 5.75
C GLY A 168 -26.51 -2.48 6.64
N SER A 169 -25.64 -1.86 7.44
CA SER A 169 -26.03 -0.78 8.38
C SER A 169 -26.11 0.60 7.72
N GLY A 170 -25.72 0.73 6.45
CA GLY A 170 -25.80 1.97 5.65
C GLY A 170 -27.21 2.47 5.31
N ALA A 171 -28.26 1.79 5.79
CA ALA A 171 -29.63 2.33 5.77
C ALA A 171 -29.85 3.17 7.04
N SER A 172 -30.05 4.49 6.88
CA SER A 172 -30.37 5.41 7.97
C SER A 172 -31.55 4.92 8.81
N ILE A 173 -31.28 4.30 9.96
CA ILE A 173 -32.28 4.09 11.01
C ILE A 173 -32.37 5.39 11.79
N THR A 174 -33.29 6.26 11.39
CA THR A 174 -33.77 7.34 12.25
C THR A 174 -34.50 6.68 13.42
N ARG A 175 -33.83 6.55 14.58
CA ARG A 175 -34.48 6.10 15.81
C ARG A 175 -35.55 7.11 16.20
N VAL A 176 -36.81 6.79 15.93
CA VAL A 176 -37.95 7.49 16.53
C VAL A 176 -38.08 6.99 17.97
N GLN A 177 -37.83 7.87 18.93
CA GLN A 177 -38.06 7.59 20.35
C GLN A 177 -39.53 7.26 20.60
N SER A 178 -39.80 6.09 21.19
CA SER A 178 -41.10 5.77 21.80
C SER A 178 -40.90 4.75 22.91
N GLY A 179 -41.12 5.17 24.16
CA GLY A 179 -41.32 4.29 25.31
C GLY A 179 -40.29 4.42 26.44
N PRO A 180 -40.70 4.29 27.71
CA PRO A 180 -40.05 4.97 28.83
C PRO A 180 -38.79 4.25 29.35
N VAL A 181 -37.87 5.10 29.85
CA VAL A 181 -36.64 4.77 30.55
C VAL A 181 -36.94 3.91 31.78
N MET A 182 -36.34 2.72 31.87
CA MET A 182 -36.31 1.94 33.09
C MET A 182 -34.95 2.12 33.76
N ASN A 183 -34.92 3.01 34.77
CA ASN A 183 -33.83 3.10 35.73
C ASN A 183 -33.73 1.79 36.51
N THR A 184 -32.55 1.18 36.52
CA THR A 184 -32.15 0.33 37.63
C THR A 184 -30.80 0.82 38.14
N ALA A 185 -30.85 1.48 39.29
CA ALA A 185 -29.68 1.76 40.11
C ALA A 185 -29.52 0.63 41.14
N SER A 186 -28.29 0.13 41.28
CA SER A 186 -27.68 -0.46 42.48
C SER A 186 -26.37 -1.13 42.05
N SER A 187 -25.22 -1.08 42.71
CA SER A 187 -24.70 -0.30 43.82
C SER A 187 -23.16 -0.43 43.76
N GLN A 188 -22.47 0.64 44.16
CA GLN A 188 -21.09 0.73 44.68
C GLN A 188 -20.64 -0.50 45.52
N ASP A 189 -19.37 -0.85 45.77
CA ASP A 189 -18.01 -0.35 45.52
C ASP A 189 -17.08 -1.37 46.22
N SER A 190 -15.84 -1.61 45.75
CA SER A 190 -14.68 -1.94 46.60
C SER A 190 -13.40 -2.20 45.80
N THR A 191 -12.53 -1.19 45.88
CA THR A 191 -11.06 -1.21 45.81
C THR A 191 -10.34 -2.55 46.03
N ALA A 192 -9.41 -2.90 45.13
CA ALA A 192 -8.26 -3.75 45.45
C ALA A 192 -7.03 -3.45 44.56
N LYS A 193 -6.07 -2.77 45.21
CA LYS A 193 -4.61 -2.68 45.01
C LYS A 193 -3.92 -3.34 43.81
N GLN A 194 -3.10 -2.50 43.17
CA GLN A 194 -1.85 -2.81 42.46
C GLN A 194 -1.01 -3.93 43.12
N ALA A 195 -0.43 -4.78 42.27
CA ALA A 195 0.86 -5.41 42.50
C ALA A 195 1.69 -5.34 41.21
N SER A 196 2.74 -4.54 41.27
CA SER A 196 3.82 -4.39 40.29
C SER A 196 4.72 -5.63 40.26
N GLY A 197 4.97 -6.16 39.07
CA GLY A 197 6.04 -7.13 38.81
C GLY A 197 6.90 -6.63 37.66
N THR A 198 8.05 -6.06 38.00
CA THR A 198 9.08 -5.55 37.08
C THR A 198 9.94 -6.70 36.53
N GLY A 199 10.16 -6.68 35.22
CA GLY A 199 11.24 -7.42 34.56
C GLY A 199 11.83 -6.53 33.45
N PRO A 200 13.13 -6.18 33.47
CA PRO A 200 13.68 -5.19 32.57
C PRO A 200 14.14 -5.86 31.26
N HIS A 201 13.35 -5.73 30.21
CA HIS A 201 13.87 -5.79 28.85
C HIS A 201 13.68 -4.40 28.23
N HIS A 202 14.68 -3.54 28.45
CA HIS A 202 14.83 -2.29 27.73
C HIS A 202 15.15 -2.60 26.26
N ALA A 203 14.11 -2.77 25.44
CA ALA A 203 14.17 -2.27 24.08
C ALA A 203 13.82 -0.78 24.17
N GLN A 204 14.81 0.09 24.02
CA GLN A 204 14.55 1.52 23.84
C GLN A 204 13.66 1.68 22.60
N ALA A 205 12.37 1.95 22.82
CA ALA A 205 11.50 2.44 21.76
C ALA A 205 12.08 3.78 21.28
N GLN A 206 12.69 3.79 20.10
CA GLN A 206 13.03 5.04 19.44
C GLN A 206 11.73 5.79 19.19
N ALA A 207 11.62 7.02 19.70
CA ALA A 207 10.48 7.88 19.41
C ALA A 207 10.48 8.18 17.90
N GLY A 208 9.50 7.64 17.17
CA GLY A 208 9.42 7.82 15.71
C GLY A 208 9.23 9.29 15.33
N GLN A 209 9.90 9.74 14.26
CA GLN A 209 9.69 11.06 13.66
C GLN A 209 8.44 11.06 12.78
N ARG A 210 7.77 12.21 12.68
CA ARG A 210 6.65 12.38 11.75
C ARG A 210 7.10 12.96 10.43
N HIS A 211 6.54 12.47 9.33
CA HIS A 211 6.83 12.97 7.99
C HIS A 211 5.55 13.40 7.28
N HIS A 212 5.46 14.69 6.92
CA HIS A 212 4.34 15.21 6.14
C HIS A 212 4.68 15.37 4.66
N HIS A 213 5.95 15.20 4.28
CA HIS A 213 6.40 15.19 2.89
C HIS A 213 7.43 14.09 2.71
N VAL A 214 7.01 13.03 2.01
CA VAL A 214 7.79 11.82 1.75
C VAL A 214 8.06 11.73 0.27
N ALA A 215 9.25 11.28 -0.13
CA ALA A 215 9.61 11.07 -1.53
C ALA A 215 9.96 9.60 -1.83
N VAL A 216 9.75 9.22 -3.09
CA VAL A 216 10.23 7.97 -3.68
C VAL A 216 10.58 8.22 -5.14
N GLY A 217 11.59 7.54 -5.67
CA GLY A 217 11.99 7.64 -7.07
C GLY A 217 12.03 6.27 -7.74
N GLY A 218 11.60 6.20 -8.99
CA GLY A 218 11.61 4.95 -9.75
C GLY A 218 11.27 5.13 -11.21
N THR A 219 11.54 4.10 -12.01
CA THR A 219 11.07 4.09 -13.40
C THR A 219 9.57 3.78 -13.46
N PHE A 220 9.07 2.88 -12.60
CA PHE A 220 7.66 2.47 -12.54
C PHE A 220 7.11 1.99 -13.89
N ASP A 221 7.97 1.37 -14.70
CA ASP A 221 7.61 0.72 -15.96
C ASP A 221 7.06 -0.67 -15.67
N HIS A 222 5.92 -0.99 -16.28
CA HIS A 222 5.12 -2.20 -16.06
C HIS A 222 4.94 -2.49 -14.58
N LEU A 223 4.02 -1.76 -13.94
CA LEU A 223 3.86 -1.70 -12.49
C LEU A 223 3.60 -3.07 -11.82
N HIS A 224 4.68 -3.74 -11.43
CA HIS A 224 4.67 -5.05 -10.76
C HIS A 224 4.63 -4.94 -9.22
N ILE A 225 4.49 -6.08 -8.54
CA ILE A 225 4.33 -6.17 -7.09
C ILE A 225 5.45 -5.48 -6.29
N GLY A 226 6.69 -5.49 -6.78
CA GLY A 226 7.80 -4.78 -6.13
C GLY A 226 7.57 -3.26 -6.07
N HIS A 227 7.13 -2.66 -7.18
CA HIS A 227 6.72 -1.25 -7.20
C HIS A 227 5.50 -1.00 -6.30
N LYS A 228 4.53 -1.92 -6.29
CA LYS A 228 3.32 -1.81 -5.45
C LYS A 228 3.68 -1.74 -3.97
N LEU A 229 4.55 -2.63 -3.49
CA LEU A 229 5.07 -2.59 -2.12
C LEU A 229 5.76 -1.25 -1.82
N LEU A 230 6.67 -0.81 -2.71
CA LEU A 230 7.40 0.45 -2.55
C LEU A 230 6.46 1.67 -2.46
N LEU A 231 5.48 1.77 -3.36
CA LEU A 231 4.50 2.85 -3.40
C LEU A 231 3.54 2.80 -2.20
N SER A 232 3.06 1.61 -1.82
CA SER A 232 2.22 1.42 -0.62
C SER A 232 2.93 1.93 0.63
N MET A 233 4.22 1.58 0.80
CA MET A 233 4.99 2.04 1.94
C MET A 233 5.34 3.53 1.88
N THR A 234 5.45 4.10 0.67
CA THR A 234 5.60 5.55 0.49
C THR A 234 4.41 6.33 1.00
N VAL A 235 3.19 5.95 0.61
CA VAL A 235 2.01 6.63 1.12
C VAL A 235 1.78 6.33 2.60
N PHE A 236 2.14 5.13 3.09
CA PHE A 236 2.05 4.78 4.51
C PHE A 236 2.90 5.68 5.39
N ALA A 237 4.12 6.03 4.95
CA ALA A 237 5.03 6.88 5.70
C ALA A 237 4.55 8.32 5.87
N VAL A 238 3.54 8.77 5.12
CA VAL A 238 2.98 10.12 5.26
C VAL A 238 2.05 10.18 6.48
N ASP A 239 2.47 10.93 7.49
CA ASP A 239 1.71 11.13 8.74
C ASP A 239 0.47 11.99 8.53
N GLU A 240 -0.60 11.64 9.27
CA GLU A 240 -1.79 12.48 9.40
C GLU A 240 -1.46 13.83 10.08
N PRO A 241 -2.19 14.90 9.74
CA PRO A 241 -2.03 16.18 10.41
C PRO A 241 -2.24 16.07 11.92
N THR A 242 -1.35 16.69 12.71
CA THR A 242 -1.59 16.87 14.14
C THR A 242 -2.62 17.99 14.34
N SER A 243 -3.79 17.67 14.88
CA SER A 243 -4.85 18.63 15.16
C SER A 243 -4.42 19.61 16.27
N SER A 244 -3.77 20.73 15.94
CA SER A 244 -3.50 21.80 16.92
C SER A 244 -3.21 23.20 16.38
N SER A 245 -3.49 23.50 15.10
CA SER A 245 -3.56 24.92 14.68
C SER A 245 -4.73 25.15 13.73
N GLU A 246 -5.80 25.73 14.28
CA GLU A 246 -6.86 26.34 13.47
C GLU A 246 -6.20 27.40 12.55
N GLY A 247 -6.25 27.16 11.24
CA GLY A 247 -5.86 28.15 10.23
C GLY A 247 -4.64 27.83 9.36
N ALA A 248 -3.89 26.77 9.61
CA ALA A 248 -2.87 26.28 8.68
C ALA A 248 -3.44 25.17 7.79
N SER A 249 -3.37 25.33 6.46
CA SER A 249 -3.53 24.21 5.53
C SER A 249 -2.46 23.18 5.86
N SER A 250 -2.81 22.09 6.55
CA SER A 250 -1.89 21.00 6.87
C SER A 250 -1.77 20.05 5.67
N GLU A 251 -1.46 20.63 4.51
CA GLU A 251 -1.14 19.85 3.31
C GLU A 251 0.00 18.89 3.64
N ARG A 252 -0.22 17.63 3.31
CA ARG A 252 0.78 16.57 3.38
C ARG A 252 0.93 15.97 1.99
N SER A 253 2.12 15.53 1.63
CA SER A 253 2.36 15.05 0.28
C SER A 253 3.28 13.83 0.18
N ALA A 254 3.01 13.02 -0.83
CA ALA A 254 3.92 12.00 -1.32
C ALA A 254 4.41 12.41 -2.71
N THR A 255 5.72 12.58 -2.87
CA THR A 255 6.35 12.89 -4.16
C THR A 255 6.89 11.63 -4.78
N ILE A 256 6.31 11.26 -5.93
CA ILE A 256 6.68 10.07 -6.69
C ILE A 256 7.42 10.54 -7.94
N GLY A 257 8.75 10.44 -7.90
CA GLY A 257 9.63 10.76 -9.00
C GLY A 257 9.62 9.64 -10.04
N ILE A 258 9.07 9.92 -11.21
CA ILE A 258 8.95 9.00 -12.34
C ILE A 258 10.00 9.38 -13.38
N THR A 259 10.93 8.46 -13.69
CA THR A 259 12.04 8.79 -14.61
C THR A 259 11.55 9.24 -15.98
N GLY A 260 12.04 10.40 -16.43
CA GLY A 260 11.90 10.91 -17.80
C GLY A 260 12.96 10.33 -18.74
N ASP A 261 12.87 10.72 -20.01
CA ASP A 261 13.64 10.12 -21.10
C ASP A 261 15.16 10.12 -20.87
N GLN A 262 15.71 11.14 -20.21
CA GLN A 262 17.16 11.24 -19.98
C GLN A 262 17.73 10.08 -19.14
N LEU A 263 16.93 9.55 -18.22
CA LEU A 263 17.32 8.44 -17.34
C LEU A 263 17.00 7.06 -17.96
N LEU A 264 16.39 7.03 -19.15
CA LEU A 264 15.93 5.82 -19.82
C LEU A 264 16.81 5.37 -20.98
N LEU A 265 17.74 6.22 -21.43
CA LEU A 265 18.58 6.02 -22.63
C LEU A 265 19.37 4.70 -22.68
N LYS A 266 19.63 4.05 -21.53
CA LYS A 266 20.43 2.81 -21.43
C LYS A 266 19.60 1.57 -21.08
N LYS A 267 18.28 1.69 -21.06
CA LYS A 267 17.39 0.60 -20.66
C LYS A 267 17.27 -0.43 -21.79
N LYS A 268 17.44 -1.72 -21.47
CA LYS A 268 17.24 -2.84 -22.41
C LYS A 268 15.77 -2.91 -22.84
N TYR A 269 15.49 -3.30 -24.08
CA TYR A 269 14.13 -3.38 -24.64
C TYR A 269 13.36 -2.06 -24.51
N ALA A 270 13.99 -0.94 -24.91
CA ALA A 270 13.41 0.40 -24.78
C ALA A 270 12.20 0.62 -25.70
N GLU A 271 12.07 -0.16 -26.77
CA GLU A 271 10.96 -0.18 -27.72
C GLU A 271 9.59 -0.51 -27.12
N VAL A 272 9.58 -1.22 -25.99
CA VAL A 272 8.36 -1.64 -25.28
C VAL A 272 8.22 -0.91 -23.95
N LEU A 273 9.05 0.11 -23.70
CA LEU A 273 8.97 0.91 -22.49
C LEU A 273 7.75 1.83 -22.55
N GLU A 274 6.99 1.86 -21.45
CA GLU A 274 5.81 2.71 -21.32
C GLU A 274 6.21 4.20 -21.32
N SER A 275 5.43 5.02 -22.01
CA SER A 275 5.59 6.48 -21.97
C SER A 275 5.49 7.02 -20.54
N TRP A 276 6.01 8.23 -20.31
CA TRP A 276 5.87 8.85 -18.99
C TRP A 276 4.39 8.98 -18.57
N ASP A 277 3.51 9.33 -19.50
CA ASP A 277 2.08 9.52 -19.20
C ASP A 277 1.41 8.18 -18.84
N GLU A 278 1.75 7.08 -19.51
CA GLU A 278 1.26 5.73 -19.16
C GLU A 278 1.73 5.29 -17.76
N ARG A 279 3.03 5.45 -17.46
CA ARG A 279 3.60 5.11 -16.15
C ARG A 279 3.02 5.98 -15.04
N GLN A 280 2.85 7.28 -15.29
CA GLN A 280 2.21 8.21 -14.36
C GLN A 280 0.77 7.78 -14.08
N GLN A 281 -0.01 7.46 -15.12
CA GLN A 281 -1.38 7.02 -14.96
C GLN A 281 -1.47 5.69 -14.18
N ALA A 282 -0.58 4.73 -14.46
CA ALA A 282 -0.51 3.47 -13.72
C ALA A 282 -0.20 3.67 -12.23
N VAL A 283 0.80 4.51 -11.92
CA VAL A 283 1.15 4.91 -10.54
C VAL A 283 -0.06 5.56 -9.86
N GLN A 284 -0.71 6.52 -10.51
CA GLN A 284 -1.85 7.21 -9.89
C GLN A 284 -3.04 6.27 -9.68
N THR A 285 -3.37 5.42 -10.66
CA THR A 285 -4.47 4.45 -10.51
C THR A 285 -4.20 3.47 -9.37
N PHE A 286 -2.96 3.05 -9.18
CA PHE A 286 -2.59 2.20 -8.05
C PHE A 286 -2.69 2.96 -6.72
N VAL A 287 -2.03 4.13 -6.61
CA VAL A 287 -2.01 4.92 -5.36
C VAL A 287 -3.40 5.39 -4.95
N ASP A 288 -4.21 5.89 -5.88
CA ASP A 288 -5.61 6.29 -5.63
C ASP A 288 -6.41 5.12 -5.01
N SER A 289 -6.19 3.89 -5.49
CA SER A 289 -6.88 2.72 -4.91
C SER A 289 -6.44 2.35 -3.49
N LEU A 290 -5.32 2.89 -3.01
CA LEU A 290 -4.88 2.73 -1.63
C LEU A 290 -5.35 3.87 -0.74
N VAL A 291 -5.51 5.09 -1.28
CA VAL A 291 -5.73 6.29 -0.46
C VAL A 291 -7.13 6.88 -0.60
N ASN A 292 -7.88 6.53 -1.64
CA ASN A 292 -9.22 7.05 -1.91
C ASN A 292 -10.28 5.95 -1.81
N PHE A 293 -11.10 6.05 -0.78
CA PHE A 293 -12.29 5.21 -0.59
C PHE A 293 -13.56 6.07 -0.66
N SER A 294 -13.44 7.32 -1.09
CA SER A 294 -14.57 8.23 -1.23
C SER A 294 -15.20 8.11 -2.62
N SER A 295 -16.39 8.69 -2.80
CA SER A 295 -16.96 8.89 -4.13
C SER A 295 -16.38 10.11 -4.86
N GLU A 296 -15.50 10.89 -4.21
CA GLU A 296 -14.90 12.09 -4.76
C GLU A 296 -13.64 11.75 -5.55
N THR A 297 -13.53 12.33 -6.75
CA THR A 297 -12.29 12.27 -7.54
C THR A 297 -11.33 13.35 -7.05
N PRO A 298 -10.03 13.05 -6.86
CA PRO A 298 -9.06 14.06 -6.47
C PRO A 298 -8.96 15.16 -7.52
N HIS A 299 -8.69 16.39 -7.08
CA HIS A 299 -8.45 17.51 -7.98
C HIS A 299 -7.05 17.37 -8.59
N ALA A 300 -6.98 17.18 -9.91
CA ALA A 300 -5.73 17.03 -10.64
C ALA A 300 -5.26 18.37 -11.23
N THR A 301 -4.00 18.71 -11.01
CA THR A 301 -3.34 19.89 -11.61
C THR A 301 -2.05 19.48 -12.29
N SER A 302 -1.85 19.93 -13.53
CA SER A 302 -0.62 19.71 -14.29
C SER A 302 0.33 20.90 -14.16
N ARG A 303 1.63 20.62 -13.98
CA ARG A 303 2.71 21.62 -14.06
C ARG A 303 3.65 21.27 -15.20
N ASN A 304 4.15 22.29 -15.90
CA ASN A 304 5.13 22.12 -16.98
C ASN A 304 6.05 23.35 -17.04
N ASP A 305 6.89 23.46 -16.02
CA ASP A 305 7.85 24.54 -15.89
C ASP A 305 9.18 24.19 -16.59
N PRO A 306 10.01 25.18 -16.97
CA PRO A 306 11.36 24.91 -17.46
C PRO A 306 12.26 24.32 -16.36
N GLY A 307 13.11 23.35 -16.71
CA GLY A 307 14.15 22.81 -15.83
C GLY A 307 13.95 21.34 -15.44
N PRO A 308 14.91 20.75 -14.70
CA PRO A 308 14.74 19.41 -14.16
C PRO A 308 13.57 19.43 -13.16
N ASN A 309 12.64 18.46 -13.24
CA ASN A 309 11.45 18.34 -12.38
C ASN A 309 10.32 19.36 -12.67
N GLY A 310 10.36 20.00 -13.83
CA GLY A 310 9.35 20.97 -14.25
C GLY A 310 8.01 20.38 -14.66
N LYS A 311 7.98 19.13 -15.15
CA LYS A 311 6.75 18.40 -15.49
C LYS A 311 6.23 17.62 -14.27
N SER A 312 5.00 17.89 -13.84
CA SER A 312 4.33 17.10 -12.79
C SER A 312 2.81 17.02 -12.98
N MET A 313 2.23 15.98 -12.37
CA MET A 313 0.79 15.82 -12.18
C MET A 313 0.52 15.67 -10.67
N ASP A 314 -0.19 16.64 -10.10
CA ASP A 314 -0.47 16.70 -8.67
C ASP A 314 -1.95 16.36 -8.43
N PHE A 315 -2.23 15.39 -7.57
CA PHE A 315 -3.58 14.91 -7.23
C PHE A 315 -3.90 15.25 -5.79
N ARG A 316 -4.84 16.17 -5.58
CA ARG A 316 -5.24 16.67 -4.27
C ARG A 316 -6.53 16.04 -3.79
N TYR A 317 -6.48 15.38 -2.64
CA TYR A 317 -7.62 14.76 -1.97
C TYR A 317 -8.22 15.71 -0.92
N SER A 318 -9.51 15.55 -0.62
CA SER A 318 -10.23 16.46 0.29
C SER A 318 -9.76 16.38 1.75
N ASN A 319 -9.01 15.34 2.12
CA ASN A 319 -8.35 15.22 3.43
C ASN A 319 -7.00 15.95 3.53
N GLY A 320 -6.60 16.70 2.49
CA GLY A 320 -5.34 17.46 2.47
C GLY A 320 -4.10 16.67 2.03
N LEU A 321 -4.25 15.39 1.65
CA LEU A 321 -3.19 14.63 1.00
C LEU A 321 -3.01 15.09 -0.45
N VAL A 322 -1.75 15.24 -0.88
CA VAL A 322 -1.37 15.51 -2.27
C VAL A 322 -0.40 14.45 -2.76
N ILE A 323 -0.75 13.76 -3.84
CA ILE A 323 0.16 12.84 -4.53
C ILE A 323 0.75 13.59 -5.73
N LYS A 324 2.07 13.79 -5.72
CA LYS A 324 2.80 14.52 -6.76
C LYS A 324 3.56 13.54 -7.64
N CYS A 325 3.10 13.30 -8.86
CA CYS A 325 3.85 12.51 -9.84
C CYS A 325 4.76 13.44 -10.63
N VAL A 326 6.06 13.41 -10.36
CA VAL A 326 7.04 14.37 -10.91
C VAL A 326 7.93 13.66 -11.93
N GLU A 327 8.14 14.25 -13.11
CA GLU A 327 9.13 13.75 -14.05
C GLU A 327 10.55 14.08 -13.56
N ILE A 328 11.34 13.05 -13.25
CA ILE A 328 12.74 13.23 -12.84
C ILE A 328 13.68 12.99 -14.01
N GLN A 329 14.57 13.95 -14.28
CA GLN A 329 15.55 13.88 -15.37
C GLN A 329 16.98 13.62 -14.85
N ASP A 330 17.16 13.65 -13.53
CA ASP A 330 18.43 13.37 -12.86
C ASP A 330 18.21 12.43 -11.65
N PRO A 331 19.27 11.79 -11.12
CA PRO A 331 19.15 10.82 -10.02
C PRO A 331 18.67 11.39 -8.68
N PHE A 332 18.69 12.71 -8.48
CA PHE A 332 18.27 13.35 -7.24
C PHE A 332 16.80 13.80 -7.31
N GLY A 333 16.35 14.25 -8.48
CA GLY A 333 14.99 14.76 -8.64
C GLY A 333 14.68 15.88 -7.64
N PRO A 334 13.45 15.96 -7.09
CA PRO A 334 13.07 17.05 -6.20
C PRO A 334 13.72 16.98 -4.81
N THR A 335 14.41 15.89 -4.44
CA THR A 335 14.94 15.72 -3.06
C THR A 335 16.06 16.67 -2.68
N ILE A 336 16.64 17.38 -3.67
CA ILE A 336 17.68 18.41 -3.47
C ILE A 336 17.20 19.81 -3.87
N THR A 337 15.94 19.95 -4.30
CA THR A 337 15.33 21.24 -4.68
C THR A 337 14.10 21.58 -3.83
N GLU A 338 13.51 20.60 -3.14
CA GLU A 338 12.40 20.77 -2.19
C GLU A 338 12.86 20.41 -0.78
N GLU A 339 13.23 21.42 0.02
CA GLU A 339 13.77 21.23 1.37
C GLU A 339 12.76 20.58 2.34
N ALA A 340 11.46 20.79 2.10
CA ALA A 340 10.36 20.27 2.92
C ALA A 340 10.25 18.74 2.93
N ILE A 341 10.83 18.04 1.93
CA ILE A 341 10.92 16.58 1.95
C ILE A 341 11.76 16.17 3.16
N SER A 342 11.19 15.29 3.99
CA SER A 342 11.80 14.86 5.26
C SER A 342 12.12 13.36 5.32
N ALA A 343 11.54 12.57 4.42
CA ALA A 343 11.81 11.14 4.30
C ALA A 343 11.94 10.71 2.84
N LEU A 344 12.77 9.69 2.61
CA LEU A 344 12.99 9.06 1.33
C LEU A 344 12.79 7.55 1.45
N ILE A 345 11.86 7.02 0.66
CA ILE A 345 11.67 5.58 0.55
C ILE A 345 12.51 5.06 -0.61
N ILE A 346 13.25 3.99 -0.34
CA ILE A 346 14.11 3.31 -1.31
C ILE A 346 13.84 1.81 -1.31
N SER A 347 14.19 1.15 -2.42
CA SER A 347 14.37 -0.30 -2.42
C SER A 347 15.83 -0.64 -2.14
N ALA A 348 16.15 -1.91 -1.89
CA ALA A 348 17.56 -2.32 -1.76
C ALA A 348 18.39 -1.97 -3.02
N GLU A 349 17.77 -1.95 -4.21
CA GLU A 349 18.44 -1.57 -5.47
C GLU A 349 18.92 -0.11 -5.48
N THR A 350 18.25 0.78 -4.73
CA THR A 350 18.51 2.22 -4.73
C THR A 350 19.17 2.73 -3.44
N ARG A 351 19.74 1.82 -2.62
CA ARG A 351 20.46 2.18 -1.38
C ARG A 351 21.59 3.18 -1.58
N SER A 352 22.38 3.01 -2.64
CA SER A 352 23.45 3.96 -2.98
C SER A 352 22.90 5.33 -3.39
N GLY A 353 21.73 5.37 -4.02
CA GLY A 353 21.01 6.59 -4.38
C GLY A 353 20.56 7.38 -3.14
N GLY A 354 20.01 6.71 -2.13
CA GLY A 354 19.64 7.35 -0.86
C GLY A 354 20.82 8.01 -0.17
N LYS A 355 21.99 7.34 -0.14
CA LYS A 355 23.22 7.94 0.38
C LYS A 355 23.64 9.18 -0.43
N ALA A 356 23.63 9.08 -1.77
CA ALA A 356 24.02 10.19 -2.63
C ALA A 356 23.12 11.42 -2.45
N VAL A 357 21.81 11.22 -2.24
CA VAL A 357 20.87 12.30 -1.91
C VAL A 357 21.27 13.01 -0.61
N ASN A 358 21.52 12.26 0.47
CA ASN A 358 21.90 12.85 1.76
C ASN A 358 23.27 13.55 1.72
N ASP A 359 24.24 12.98 1.01
CA ASP A 359 25.52 13.65 0.76
C ASP A 359 25.30 15.01 0.07
N LYS A 360 24.41 15.07 -0.94
CA LYS A 360 24.09 16.30 -1.68
C LYS A 360 23.33 17.32 -0.84
N ARG A 361 22.38 16.88 -0.01
CA ARG A 361 21.65 17.75 0.92
C ARG A 361 22.59 18.38 1.95
N LYS A 362 23.55 17.60 2.45
CA LYS A 362 24.59 18.08 3.38
C LYS A 362 25.51 19.12 2.75
N GLU A 363 25.89 18.97 1.48
CA GLU A 363 26.63 20.00 0.73
C GLU A 363 25.85 21.33 0.65
N SER A 364 24.52 21.26 0.56
CA SER A 364 23.63 22.42 0.55
C SER A 364 23.26 22.95 1.94
N GLY A 365 23.73 22.31 3.02
CA GLY A 365 23.42 22.69 4.40
C GLY A 365 22.02 22.29 4.89
N TRP A 366 21.32 21.40 4.16
CA TRP A 366 20.01 20.88 4.55
C TRP A 366 20.13 19.67 5.47
N GLU A 367 19.07 19.41 6.24
CA GLU A 367 18.95 18.19 7.04
C GLU A 367 18.89 16.95 6.15
N GLU A 368 19.52 15.87 6.61
CA GLU A 368 19.44 14.56 5.95
C GLU A 368 18.00 14.03 6.00
N LEU A 369 17.58 13.34 4.94
CA LEU A 369 16.31 12.63 4.91
C LEU A 369 16.41 11.38 5.77
N GLU A 370 15.34 11.08 6.51
CA GLU A 370 15.17 9.74 7.07
C GLU A 370 14.93 8.76 5.91
N VAL A 371 15.81 7.76 5.78
CA VAL A 371 15.76 6.80 4.68
C VAL A 371 15.11 5.52 5.17
N PHE A 372 13.97 5.16 4.57
CA PHE A 372 13.31 3.89 4.81
C PHE A 372 13.58 2.95 3.64
N GLU A 373 14.15 1.79 3.95
CA GLU A 373 14.36 0.74 2.97
C GLU A 373 13.17 -0.23 2.95
N VAL A 374 12.71 -0.55 1.74
CA VAL A 374 11.71 -1.59 1.48
C VAL A 374 12.42 -2.85 1.00
N ASP A 375 12.11 -3.96 1.66
CA ASP A 375 12.64 -5.29 1.41
C ASP A 375 12.42 -5.71 -0.05
N VAL A 376 13.42 -6.38 -0.62
CA VAL A 376 13.26 -7.07 -1.90
C VAL A 376 12.46 -8.34 -1.65
N LEU A 377 11.43 -8.54 -2.46
CA LEU A 377 10.64 -9.76 -2.42
C LEU A 377 11.42 -10.89 -3.09
N ASP A 378 12.32 -11.53 -2.35
CA ASP A 378 13.03 -12.72 -2.80
C ASP A 378 12.21 -13.96 -2.41
N ALA A 379 11.85 -14.82 -3.36
CA ALA A 379 11.19 -16.11 -3.08
C ALA A 379 12.20 -17.22 -2.70
N GLY A 380 13.27 -16.87 -1.98
CA GLY A 380 14.07 -17.83 -1.24
C GLY A 380 13.38 -18.17 0.08
N ASP A 381 13.14 -19.45 0.34
CA ASP A 381 12.95 -19.92 1.71
C ASP A 381 14.29 -19.71 2.43
N GLY A 382 14.30 -18.93 3.51
CA GLY A 382 15.48 -18.65 4.33
C GLY A 382 16.02 -19.85 5.12
N GLU A 383 15.75 -21.08 4.67
CA GLU A 383 16.29 -22.31 5.23
C GLU A 383 16.64 -23.28 4.10
N GLY A 384 17.95 -23.45 3.87
CA GLY A 384 18.63 -24.53 3.15
C GLY A 384 17.83 -25.34 2.13
N GLY A 385 17.79 -24.88 0.88
CA GLY A 385 17.32 -25.69 -0.26
C GLY A 385 17.61 -25.01 -1.59
N GLY A 386 18.82 -25.19 -2.12
CA GLY A 386 19.23 -24.63 -3.40
C GLY A 386 18.38 -25.13 -4.57
N GLY A 387 17.85 -24.21 -5.38
CA GLY A 387 17.29 -24.54 -6.69
C GLY A 387 16.27 -23.56 -7.28
N VAL A 388 15.61 -22.70 -6.48
CA VAL A 388 14.51 -21.84 -6.98
C VAL A 388 14.88 -20.35 -7.07
N GLN A 389 16.06 -19.98 -6.58
CA GLN A 389 16.46 -18.58 -6.39
C GLN A 389 16.62 -17.80 -7.72
N GLU A 390 17.17 -18.42 -8.78
CA GLU A 390 17.49 -17.70 -10.04
C GLU A 390 16.26 -17.37 -10.91
N GLY A 391 15.13 -18.07 -10.73
CA GLY A 391 13.98 -17.97 -11.64
C GLY A 391 12.89 -16.97 -11.22
N PHE A 392 12.93 -16.47 -9.98
CA PHE A 392 11.86 -15.66 -9.41
C PHE A 392 12.21 -14.16 -9.32
N GLU A 393 13.44 -13.83 -8.88
CA GLU A 393 13.96 -12.45 -8.92
C GLU A 393 13.94 -11.90 -10.35
N SER A 394 14.24 -12.76 -11.33
CA SER A 394 14.12 -12.40 -12.75
C SER A 394 12.69 -12.05 -13.13
N LYS A 395 11.65 -12.74 -12.63
CA LYS A 395 10.24 -12.47 -13.00
C LYS A 395 9.66 -11.19 -12.39
N LEU A 396 10.22 -10.71 -11.28
CA LEU A 396 9.77 -9.48 -10.64
C LEU A 396 10.49 -8.21 -11.11
N SER A 397 11.34 -8.27 -12.13
CA SER A 397 12.02 -7.09 -12.67
C SER A 397 11.31 -6.55 -13.91
N SER A 398 11.13 -5.22 -14.00
CA SER A 398 10.67 -4.55 -15.23
C SER A 398 11.50 -4.92 -16.47
N THR A 399 12.76 -5.33 -16.32
CA THR A 399 13.57 -5.80 -17.45
C THR A 399 13.06 -7.13 -18.03
N ALA A 400 12.64 -8.07 -17.19
CA ALA A 400 12.12 -9.35 -17.66
C ALA A 400 10.70 -9.23 -18.20
N ILE A 401 9.89 -8.33 -17.64
CA ILE A 401 8.56 -8.03 -18.19
C ILE A 401 8.72 -7.50 -19.62
N ARG A 402 9.60 -6.51 -19.82
CA ARG A 402 9.90 -5.99 -21.16
C ARG A 402 10.46 -7.05 -22.10
N GLU A 403 11.33 -7.94 -21.63
CA GLU A 403 11.81 -9.07 -22.44
C GLU A 403 10.66 -9.99 -22.90
N LYS A 404 9.70 -10.31 -22.02
CA LYS A 404 8.53 -11.13 -22.37
C LYS A 404 7.65 -10.42 -23.39
N ILE A 405 7.41 -9.11 -23.22
CA ILE A 405 6.59 -8.31 -24.14
C ILE A 405 7.27 -8.18 -25.50
N ALA A 406 8.57 -7.89 -25.53
CA ALA A 406 9.38 -7.83 -26.74
C ALA A 406 9.29 -9.14 -27.53
N LYS A 407 9.43 -10.30 -26.84
CA LYS A 407 9.22 -11.63 -27.43
C LYS A 407 7.80 -11.84 -27.96
N LYS A 408 6.75 -11.42 -27.22
CA LYS A 408 5.34 -11.53 -27.64
C LYS A 408 5.04 -10.68 -28.87
N MET A 409 5.66 -9.50 -28.99
CA MET A 409 5.50 -8.57 -30.10
C MET A 409 6.40 -8.87 -31.31
N GLY A 410 7.33 -9.83 -31.20
CA GLY A 410 8.32 -10.12 -32.24
C GLY A 410 9.33 -8.99 -32.44
N VAL A 411 9.47 -8.10 -31.46
CA VAL A 411 10.44 -7.01 -31.47
C VAL A 411 11.63 -7.46 -30.62
N GLY A 412 12.82 -7.57 -31.21
CA GLY A 412 14.02 -8.01 -30.48
C GLY A 412 14.74 -9.24 -31.04
N GLU A 413 14.27 -9.89 -32.11
CA GLU A 413 15.07 -10.84 -32.91
C GLU A 413 16.14 -10.14 -33.78
N LYS A 414 16.82 -9.15 -33.22
CA LYS A 414 18.06 -8.62 -33.77
C LYS A 414 19.11 -8.62 -32.68
N LEU A 415 19.77 -9.77 -32.53
CA LEU A 415 21.23 -9.90 -32.55
C LEU A 415 21.62 -11.37 -32.65
#